data_AF-A0AAU4G2X8-F1
#
_entry.id   AF-A0AAU4G2X8-F1
#
_cell.length_a   1.000
_cell.length_b   1.000
_cell.length_c   1.000
_cell.angle_alpha   90.00
_cell.angle_beta   90.00
_cell.angle_gamma   90.00
#
_symmetry.space_group_name_H-M   'P 1'
#
loop_
_entity.id
_entity.type
_entity.pdbx_description
1 polymer ?
#
loop_
_entity_poly.entity_id
_entity_poly.type
_entity_poly.pdbx_seq_one_letter_code
_entity_poly.pdbx_strand_id
1 'polypeptide(L)'
;MTDSAISHSTPGPEEIPLAGGNMNAGVVRVGDTVRRPAGPWTPAVHALLEHLHSNGFRGSPRPLGLDGQGREVLTYAEGPSSTRTTTRRWSPTPHSPAWPG
;
A
#
# COMPACT_ATOMS: atom_id res chain seq x y z
N MET A 1 -31.32 -30.60 -25.97
CA MET A 1 -32.22 -29.70 -25.21
C MET A 1 -32.30 -30.33 -23.82
N THR A 2 -31.66 -29.84 -22.77
CA THR A 2 -31.18 -28.48 -22.45
C THR A 2 -30.11 -28.58 -21.37
N ASP A 3 -29.18 -27.62 -21.40
CA ASP A 3 -28.36 -27.10 -20.30
C ASP A 3 -27.35 -28.04 -19.60
N SER A 4 -26.14 -28.06 -20.17
CA SER A 4 -24.92 -28.31 -19.40
C SER A 4 -24.87 -27.28 -18.28
N ALA A 5 -25.09 -27.73 -17.04
CA ALA A 5 -24.86 -26.93 -15.85
C ALA A 5 -23.42 -26.42 -15.89
N ILE A 6 -23.27 -25.15 -16.26
CA ILE A 6 -22.01 -24.44 -16.18
C ILE A 6 -21.74 -24.38 -14.68
N SER A 7 -20.84 -25.24 -14.21
CA SER A 7 -20.34 -25.18 -12.85
C SER A 7 -19.71 -23.80 -12.70
N HIS A 8 -20.44 -22.86 -12.11
CA HIS A 8 -19.91 -21.58 -11.69
C HIS A 8 -18.96 -21.86 -10.54
N SER A 9 -17.75 -22.35 -10.86
CA SER A 9 -16.61 -22.19 -9.97
C SER A 9 -16.45 -20.69 -9.81
N THR A 10 -16.92 -20.15 -8.70
CA THR A 10 -16.69 -18.75 -8.34
C THR A 10 -15.20 -18.49 -8.54
N PRO A 11 -14.81 -17.67 -9.53
CA PRO A 11 -13.40 -17.33 -9.65
C PRO A 11 -12.99 -16.73 -8.31
N GLY A 12 -11.84 -17.14 -7.79
CA GLY A 12 -11.28 -16.53 -6.58
C GLY A 12 -11.26 -15.00 -6.74
N PRO A 13 -11.28 -14.25 -5.62
CA PRO A 13 -11.42 -12.80 -5.68
C PRO A 13 -10.34 -12.20 -6.59
N GLU A 14 -10.76 -11.35 -7.52
CA GLU A 14 -9.92 -10.78 -8.58
C GLU A 14 -8.71 -10.02 -8.00
N GLU A 15 -7.51 -10.33 -8.51
CA GLU A 15 -6.28 -9.64 -8.14
C GLU A 15 -5.95 -8.53 -9.15
N ILE A 16 -5.95 -7.28 -8.69
CA ILE A 16 -5.70 -6.10 -9.50
C ILE A 16 -4.31 -5.55 -9.14
N PRO A 17 -3.31 -5.63 -10.04
CA PRO A 17 -1.99 -5.04 -9.79
C PRO A 17 -2.07 -3.54 -9.52
N LEU A 18 -1.39 -3.07 -8.46
CA LEU A 18 -1.32 -1.66 -8.15
C LEU A 18 -0.06 -1.04 -8.77
N ALA A 19 -0.26 -0.14 -9.74
CA ALA A 19 0.82 0.64 -10.36
C ALA A 19 1.13 1.92 -9.56
N GLY A 20 2.42 2.27 -9.45
CA GLY A 20 2.91 3.46 -8.72
C GLY A 20 4.12 3.12 -7.85
N GLY A 21 4.76 4.10 -7.18
CA GLY A 21 5.79 3.94 -6.13
C GLY A 21 7.08 3.14 -6.46
N ASN A 22 8.17 3.39 -5.71
CA ASN A 22 9.47 2.71 -5.96
C ASN A 22 9.49 1.21 -5.56
N MET A 23 8.46 0.68 -4.89
CA MET A 23 8.46 -0.67 -4.31
C MET A 23 7.15 -1.46 -4.52
N ASN A 24 6.40 -1.23 -5.61
CA ASN A 24 5.13 -1.94 -5.84
C ASN A 24 5.23 -3.24 -6.64
N ALA A 25 6.45 -3.77 -6.86
CA ALA A 25 6.61 -5.07 -7.49
C ALA A 25 5.93 -6.16 -6.64
N GLY A 26 4.95 -6.86 -7.24
CA GLY A 26 4.19 -7.92 -6.56
C GLY A 26 3.09 -7.43 -5.62
N VAL A 27 2.71 -6.15 -5.67
CA VAL A 27 1.60 -5.60 -4.89
C VAL A 27 0.30 -5.68 -5.68
N VAL A 28 -0.70 -6.34 -5.13
CA VAL A 28 -2.03 -6.49 -5.74
C VAL A 28 -3.13 -6.06 -4.78
N ARG A 29 -4.19 -5.45 -5.30
CA ARG A 29 -5.44 -5.22 -4.59
C ARG A 29 -6.38 -6.40 -4.80
N VAL A 30 -7.05 -6.83 -3.73
CA VAL A 30 -8.10 -7.85 -3.75
C VAL A 30 -9.26 -7.36 -2.90
N GLY A 31 -10.37 -6.97 -3.54
CA GLY A 31 -11.47 -6.28 -2.85
C GLY A 31 -10.98 -5.02 -2.12
N ASP A 32 -11.20 -4.96 -0.80
CA ASP A 32 -10.77 -3.85 0.07
C ASP A 32 -9.43 -4.11 0.77
N THR A 33 -8.63 -5.02 0.23
CA THR A 33 -7.32 -5.38 0.79
C THR A 33 -6.21 -5.25 -0.24
N VAL A 34 -4.99 -5.14 0.27
CA VAL A 34 -3.76 -5.20 -0.52
C VAL A 34 -2.94 -6.38 -0.04
N ARG A 35 -2.41 -7.13 -1.00
CA ARG A 35 -1.46 -8.23 -0.78
C ARG A 35 -0.12 -7.82 -1.32
N ARG A 36 0.93 -7.98 -0.52
CA ARG A 36 2.31 -7.66 -0.93
C ARG A 36 3.30 -8.73 -0.45
N PRO A 37 4.48 -8.86 -1.07
CA PRO A 37 5.48 -9.81 -0.62
C PRO A 37 5.84 -9.56 0.86
N ALA A 38 5.77 -10.61 1.67
CA ALA A 38 6.24 -10.57 3.04
C ALA A 38 7.77 -10.79 3.11
N GLY A 39 8.39 -10.33 4.17
CA GLY A 39 9.81 -10.54 4.44
C GLY A 39 10.16 -10.36 5.92
N PRO A 40 11.44 -10.40 6.28
CA PRO A 40 11.89 -10.24 7.67
C PRO A 40 11.43 -8.93 8.33
N TRP A 41 11.13 -7.91 7.52
CA TRP A 41 10.62 -6.62 7.99
C TRP A 41 9.12 -6.63 8.30
N THR A 42 8.36 -7.61 7.83
CA THR A 42 6.89 -7.64 7.94
C THR A 42 6.40 -7.51 9.39
N PRO A 43 6.95 -8.22 10.39
CA PRO A 43 6.54 -8.03 11.78
C PRO A 43 6.72 -6.60 12.29
N ALA A 44 7.83 -5.95 11.93
CA ALA A 44 8.10 -4.57 12.33
C ALA A 44 7.15 -3.58 11.65
N VAL A 45 6.84 -3.80 10.36
CA VAL A 45 5.87 -2.97 9.65
C VAL A 45 4.46 -3.15 10.20
N HIS A 46 4.05 -4.37 10.51
CA HIS A 46 2.77 -4.63 11.17
C HIS A 46 2.67 -3.88 12.51
N ALA A 47 3.72 -3.98 13.36
CA ALA A 47 3.75 -3.29 14.64
C ALA A 47 3.64 -1.77 14.50
N LEU A 48 4.33 -1.18 13.52
CA LEU A 48 4.25 0.25 13.24
C LEU A 48 2.84 0.67 12.80
N LEU A 49 2.26 -0.05 11.83
CA LEU A 49 0.93 0.26 11.30
C LEU A 49 -0.15 0.13 12.39
N GLU A 50 -0.08 -0.92 13.20
CA GLU A 50 -0.99 -1.12 14.33
C GLU A 50 -0.85 0.01 15.35
N HIS A 51 0.39 0.42 15.66
CA HIS A 51 0.64 1.55 16.55
C HIS A 51 0.04 2.85 16.01
N LEU A 52 0.25 3.17 14.73
CA LEU A 52 -0.32 4.37 14.11
C LEU A 52 -1.85 4.36 14.16
N HIS A 53 -2.46 3.22 13.82
CA HIS A 53 -3.92 3.08 13.87
C HIS A 53 -4.48 3.22 15.29
N SER A 54 -3.81 2.60 16.26
CA SER A 54 -4.17 2.65 17.68
C SER A 54 -4.08 4.05 18.27
N ASN A 55 -3.14 4.87 17.77
CA ASN A 55 -3.01 6.29 18.13
C ASN A 55 -3.94 7.22 17.33
N GLY A 56 -4.90 6.66 16.58
CA GLY A 56 -5.94 7.41 15.89
C GLY A 56 -5.56 7.90 14.49
N PHE A 57 -4.38 7.57 13.96
CA PHE A 57 -4.02 7.91 12.59
C PHE A 57 -4.73 7.00 11.59
N ARG A 58 -5.89 7.45 11.09
CA ARG A 58 -6.77 6.68 10.17
C ARG A 58 -6.23 6.53 8.75
N GLY A 59 -5.19 7.28 8.37
CA GLY A 59 -4.53 7.14 7.08
C GLY A 59 -3.60 5.92 6.98
N SER A 60 -3.35 5.20 8.08
CA SER A 60 -2.53 3.99 8.09
C SER A 60 -3.36 2.76 7.75
N PRO A 61 -2.94 1.94 6.76
CA PRO A 61 -3.49 0.60 6.54
C PRO A 61 -3.39 -0.26 7.79
N ARG A 62 -4.43 -1.05 8.08
CA ARG A 62 -4.41 -2.02 9.16
C ARG A 62 -3.85 -3.36 8.67
N PRO A 63 -2.91 -3.98 9.41
CA PRO A 63 -2.49 -5.35 9.14
C PRO A 63 -3.63 -6.35 9.41
N LEU A 64 -3.82 -7.29 8.47
CA LEU A 64 -4.79 -8.38 8.58
C LEU A 64 -4.11 -9.76 8.68
N GLY A 65 -2.77 -9.81 8.61
CA GLY A 65 -1.98 -11.02 8.74
C GLY A 65 -1.30 -11.41 7.43
N LEU A 66 -1.13 -12.72 7.23
CA LEU A 66 -0.61 -13.31 6.00
C LEU A 66 -1.71 -14.10 5.28
N ASP A 67 -1.71 -14.11 3.95
CA ASP A 67 -2.58 -14.98 3.16
C ASP A 67 -2.02 -16.42 3.05
N GLY A 68 -2.76 -17.30 2.37
CA GLY A 68 -2.34 -18.69 2.15
C GLY A 68 -1.07 -18.86 1.31
N GLN A 69 -0.61 -17.80 0.65
CA GLN A 69 0.61 -17.74 -0.14
C GLN A 69 1.76 -17.05 0.62
N GLY A 70 1.55 -16.72 1.91
CA GLY A 70 2.54 -16.06 2.74
C GLY A 70 2.75 -14.58 2.42
N ARG A 71 1.82 -13.94 1.70
CA ARG A 71 1.87 -12.50 1.42
C ARG A 71 1.26 -11.73 2.58
N GLU A 72 1.82 -10.58 2.90
CA GLU A 72 1.24 -9.64 3.85
C GLU A 72 -0.08 -9.09 3.32
N VAL A 73 -1.10 -9.11 4.16
CA VAL A 73 -2.44 -8.58 3.86
C VAL A 73 -2.69 -7.34 4.70
N LEU A 74 -3.02 -6.23 4.03
CA LEU A 74 -3.36 -4.94 4.64
C LEU A 74 -4.73 -4.46 4.16
N THR A 75 -5.43 -3.64 4.94
CA THR A 75 -6.59 -2.90 4.41
C THR A 75 -6.15 -1.94 3.32
N TYR A 76 -6.95 -1.80 2.27
CA TYR A 76 -6.73 -0.78 1.26
C TYR A 76 -7.09 0.59 1.83
N ALA A 77 -6.14 1.52 1.82
CA ALA A 77 -6.38 2.92 2.16
C ALA A 77 -6.54 3.71 0.87
N GLU A 78 -7.74 4.25 0.65
CA GLU A 78 -7.99 5.14 -0.49
C GLU A 78 -7.28 6.47 -0.28
N GLY A 79 -6.45 6.85 -1.25
CA GLY A 79 -5.75 8.12 -1.24
C GLY A 79 -5.14 8.41 -2.59
N PRO A 80 -4.94 9.70 -2.94
CA PRO A 80 -4.26 10.05 -4.18
C PRO A 80 -2.87 9.44 -4.15
N SER A 81 -2.59 8.56 -5.10
CA SER A 81 -1.22 8.14 -5.39
C SER A 81 -0.46 9.41 -5.76
N SER A 82 0.51 9.78 -4.93
CA SER A 82 1.42 10.89 -5.24
C SER A 82 2.28 10.48 -6.44
N THR A 83 1.70 10.53 -7.63
CA THR A 83 2.47 10.59 -8.88
C THR A 83 3.40 11.76 -8.67
N ARG A 84 4.70 11.46 -8.59
CA ARG A 84 5.74 12.44 -8.37
C ARG A 84 5.74 13.42 -9.55
N THR A 85 4.94 14.47 -9.46
CA THR A 85 5.10 15.68 -10.27
C THR A 85 6.27 16.45 -9.66
N THR A 86 7.50 15.94 -9.85
CA THR A 86 8.70 16.75 -9.60
C THR A 86 8.80 17.78 -10.72
N THR A 87 8.14 18.91 -10.53
CA THR A 87 8.68 20.22 -10.93
C THR A 87 8.25 21.23 -9.88
N ARG A 88 8.88 21.13 -8.72
CA ARG A 88 9.44 22.32 -8.09
C ARG A 88 10.92 22.06 -8.02
N ARG A 89 11.67 22.73 -8.90
CA ARG A 89 13.13 22.87 -8.75
C ARG A 89 13.30 23.46 -7.35
N TRP A 90 13.94 22.72 -6.46
CA TRP A 90 14.44 23.27 -5.21
C TRP A 90 15.32 24.46 -5.56
N SER A 91 14.87 25.67 -5.21
CA SER A 91 15.71 26.86 -5.20
C SER A 91 16.26 26.96 -3.79
N PRO A 92 17.54 26.65 -3.55
CA PRO A 92 18.16 27.11 -2.32
C PRO A 92 18.17 28.63 -2.40
N THR A 93 17.35 29.31 -1.61
CA THR A 93 17.59 30.73 -1.35
C THR A 93 18.97 30.79 -0.68
N PRO A 94 19.97 31.49 -1.22
CA PRO A 94 21.18 31.74 -0.45
C PRO A 94 20.74 32.56 0.76
N HIS A 95 20.85 31.96 1.95
CA HIS A 95 20.78 32.71 3.20
C HIS A 95 21.93 33.72 3.15
N SER A 96 21.61 35.01 3.13
CA SER A 96 22.59 36.04 3.43
C SER A 96 23.10 35.83 4.86
N PRO A 97 24.42 35.81 5.11
CA PRO A 97 24.91 36.00 6.47
C PRO A 97 25.03 37.51 6.70
N ALA A 98 24.19 38.03 7.59
CA ALA A 98 24.46 39.31 8.26
C ALA A 98 24.41 39.02 9.76
N TRP A 99 25.54 38.58 10.31
CA TRP A 99 25.75 38.63 11.76
C TRP A 99 26.11 40.07 12.13
N PRO A 100 25.43 40.70 13.11
CA PRO A 100 25.86 42.00 13.62
C PRO A 100 27.04 41.85 14.59
N GLY A 101 28.06 42.69 14.36
CA GLY A 101 28.92 43.38 15.34
C GLY A 101 29.59 42.56 16.43
#